data_AF-A0AA38CUD5-F1
#
_entry.id   AF-A0AA38CUD5-F1
#
_cell.length_a   1.000
_cell.length_b   1.000
_cell.length_c   1.000
_cell.angle_alpha   90.00
_cell.angle_beta   90.00
_cell.angle_gamma   90.00
#
_symmetry.space_group_name_H-M   'P 1'
#
loop_
_entity.id
_entity.type
_entity.pdbx_description
1 polymer ?
#
loop_
_entity_poly.entity_id
_entity_poly.type
_entity_poly.pdbx_seq_one_letter_code
_entity_poly.pdbx_strand_id
1 'polypeptide(L)'
;MQNPQLGEFNTLNASILLQELPAKKALLVNQPLETRRSSADLLVIDQPSIALASDWTDNQKPVFIPPEFRLLNKVIGDKIISQDHFTRLPKLSFYQACTDEPFSSDHLSYKEKGFLGFSDFSIDSRIYYEKSFPSTLLSLHLVYFSQEQLRIHHFLSTEEPATQKEKFLELMQEVCAWQKVLCHESLTKGLSLLIDYADQKKFPGMGVMRKASVMHHMELMSRYLEGKS
;
A
#
# COMPACT_ATOMS: atom_id res chain seq x y z
N MET A 1 5.90 -23.96 0.54
CA MET A 1 4.89 -23.89 -0.55
C MET A 1 5.51 -23.10 -1.69
N GLN A 2 5.42 -23.61 -2.92
CA GLN A 2 5.88 -22.89 -4.11
C GLN A 2 4.87 -21.76 -4.39
N ASN A 3 5.37 -20.55 -4.67
CA ASN A 3 4.47 -19.46 -5.03
C ASN A 3 3.77 -19.82 -6.35
N PRO A 4 2.43 -19.71 -6.42
CA PRO A 4 1.70 -20.07 -7.61
C PRO A 4 2.12 -19.17 -8.78
N GLN A 5 2.16 -19.75 -9.98
CA GLN A 5 2.50 -19.01 -11.19
C GLN A 5 1.27 -18.27 -11.75
N LEU A 6 1.50 -17.14 -12.43
CA LEU A 6 0.45 -16.28 -12.98
C LEU A 6 -0.56 -17.03 -13.87
N GLY A 7 -0.13 -18.09 -14.56
CA GLY A 7 -0.96 -18.90 -15.44
C GLY A 7 -1.86 -19.92 -14.74
N GLU A 8 -1.59 -20.26 -13.47
CA GLU A 8 -2.31 -21.33 -12.77
C GLU A 8 -3.76 -20.94 -12.47
N PHE A 9 -4.04 -19.65 -12.27
CA PHE A 9 -5.38 -19.15 -11.95
C PHE A 9 -6.28 -18.86 -13.17
N ASN A 10 -5.75 -18.98 -14.39
CA ASN A 10 -6.51 -18.77 -15.62
C ASN A 10 -7.22 -20.05 -16.12
N THR A 11 -7.40 -21.04 -15.24
CA THR A 11 -8.00 -22.33 -15.58
C THR A 11 -9.36 -22.53 -14.92
N LEU A 12 -10.23 -23.33 -15.54
CA LEU A 12 -11.52 -23.70 -14.96
C LEU A 12 -11.35 -24.37 -13.59
N ASN A 13 -10.35 -25.23 -13.45
CA ASN A 13 -10.04 -25.92 -12.20
C ASN A 13 -9.62 -24.95 -11.09
N ALA A 14 -8.83 -23.92 -11.40
CA ALA A 14 -8.48 -22.90 -10.42
C ALA A 14 -9.67 -22.02 -10.04
N SER A 15 -10.59 -21.74 -10.97
CA SER A 15 -11.84 -21.05 -10.66
C SER A 15 -12.71 -21.84 -9.68
N ILE A 16 -12.83 -23.17 -9.89
CA ILE A 16 -13.53 -24.07 -8.96
C ILE A 16 -12.84 -24.09 -7.60
N LEU A 17 -11.51 -24.25 -7.58
CA LEU A 17 -10.71 -24.22 -6.35
C LEU A 17 -10.93 -22.92 -5.56
N LEU A 18 -10.88 -21.76 -6.22
CA LEU A 18 -11.13 -20.46 -5.61
C LEU A 18 -12.56 -20.34 -5.05
N GLN A 19 -13.54 -20.99 -5.68
CA GLN A 19 -14.91 -21.03 -5.18
C GLN A 19 -15.08 -21.97 -3.97
N GLU A 20 -14.28 -23.03 -3.88
CA GLU A 20 -14.33 -23.98 -2.76
C GLU A 20 -13.48 -23.56 -1.56
N LEU A 21 -12.57 -22.59 -1.73
CA LEU A 21 -11.76 -22.07 -0.63
C LEU A 21 -12.66 -21.55 0.51
N PRO A 22 -12.44 -22.03 1.76
CA PRO A 22 -13.17 -21.58 2.94
C PRO A 22 -12.63 -20.23 3.43
N ALA A 23 -12.61 -19.25 2.53
CA ALA A 23 -12.16 -17.89 2.79
C ALA A 23 -13.31 -16.92 2.56
N LYS A 24 -13.29 -15.78 3.26
CA LYS A 24 -14.20 -14.67 2.97
C LYS A 24 -13.97 -14.20 1.54
N LYS A 25 -15.05 -13.90 0.83
CA LYS A 25 -15.01 -13.52 -0.59
C LYS A 25 -15.39 -12.07 -0.76
N ALA A 26 -14.61 -11.36 -1.57
CA ALA A 26 -14.93 -10.02 -2.01
C ALA A 26 -15.48 -10.04 -3.45
N LEU A 27 -16.39 -9.12 -3.75
CA LEU A 27 -16.93 -8.91 -5.09
C LEU A 27 -16.51 -7.55 -5.62
N LEU A 28 -15.88 -7.52 -6.79
CA LEU A 28 -15.68 -6.26 -7.52
C LEU A 28 -17.01 -5.78 -8.11
N VAL A 29 -17.36 -4.53 -7.84
CA VAL A 29 -18.53 -3.86 -8.40
C VAL A 29 -18.16 -3.31 -9.78
N ASN A 30 -18.26 -4.18 -10.78
CA ASN A 30 -17.95 -3.90 -12.19
C ASN A 30 -19.19 -3.99 -13.12
N GLN A 31 -20.35 -4.33 -12.56
CA GLN A 31 -21.67 -4.28 -13.19
C GLN A 31 -22.72 -3.86 -12.13
N PRO A 32 -23.93 -3.42 -12.53
CA PRO A 32 -24.93 -2.97 -11.56
C PRO A 32 -25.30 -4.06 -10.54
N LEU A 33 -25.37 -3.71 -9.27
CA LEU A 33 -25.51 -4.68 -8.17
C LEU A 33 -26.75 -5.57 -8.31
N GLU A 34 -27.87 -4.99 -8.73
CA GLU A 34 -29.15 -5.66 -8.92
C GLU A 34 -29.12 -6.74 -10.01
N THR A 35 -28.12 -6.70 -10.90
CA THR A 35 -27.93 -7.71 -11.96
C THR A 35 -27.23 -8.97 -11.46
N ARG A 36 -26.76 -8.99 -10.21
CA ARG A 36 -25.91 -10.07 -9.70
C ARG A 36 -26.35 -10.55 -8.33
N ARG A 37 -26.73 -11.83 -8.26
CA ARG A 37 -26.82 -12.54 -6.97
C ARG A 37 -25.42 -13.06 -6.61
N SER A 38 -24.90 -12.63 -5.47
CA SER A 38 -23.57 -13.02 -5.00
C SER A 38 -23.58 -13.29 -3.50
N SER A 39 -22.93 -14.38 -3.08
CA SER A 39 -22.70 -14.73 -1.67
C SER A 39 -21.47 -14.04 -1.06
N ALA A 40 -20.90 -13.03 -1.73
CA ALA A 40 -19.72 -12.32 -1.22
C ALA A 40 -19.98 -11.64 0.13
N ASP A 41 -18.95 -11.60 0.97
CA ASP A 41 -18.93 -10.99 2.31
C ASP A 41 -18.56 -9.50 2.28
N LEU A 42 -17.91 -9.05 1.20
CA LEU A 42 -17.42 -7.69 1.01
C LEU A 42 -17.69 -7.24 -0.43
N LEU A 43 -18.10 -5.99 -0.61
CA LEU A 43 -18.17 -5.34 -1.92
C LEU A 43 -16.97 -4.40 -2.07
N VAL A 44 -16.34 -4.37 -3.24
CA VAL A 44 -15.21 -3.51 -3.56
C VAL A 44 -15.56 -2.66 -4.77
N ILE A 45 -15.53 -1.34 -4.61
CA ILE A 45 -15.80 -0.43 -5.72
C ILE A 45 -14.59 -0.38 -6.65
N ASP A 46 -14.76 -0.98 -7.83
CA ASP A 46 -13.77 -0.93 -8.92
C ASP A 46 -14.06 0.27 -9.84
N GLN A 47 -15.32 0.39 -10.30
CA GLN A 47 -15.75 1.48 -11.17
C GLN A 47 -16.76 2.40 -10.48
N PRO A 48 -16.39 3.67 -10.19
CA PRO A 48 -17.29 4.65 -9.58
C PRO A 48 -18.60 4.84 -10.36
N SER A 49 -18.54 4.86 -11.69
CA SER A 49 -19.73 5.04 -12.54
C SER A 49 -20.77 3.93 -12.33
N ILE A 50 -20.33 2.68 -12.24
CA ILE A 50 -21.20 1.52 -12.01
C ILE A 50 -21.76 1.55 -10.60
N ALA A 51 -20.93 1.84 -9.59
CA ALA A 51 -21.39 1.97 -8.22
C ALA A 51 -22.42 3.10 -8.08
N LEU A 52 -22.25 4.22 -8.79
CA LEU A 52 -23.21 5.32 -8.80
C LEU A 52 -24.53 4.98 -9.50
N ALA A 53 -24.51 4.09 -10.50
CA ALA A 53 -25.70 3.64 -11.21
C ALA A 53 -26.46 2.51 -10.49
N SER A 54 -25.79 1.77 -9.61
CA SER A 54 -26.37 0.62 -8.92
C SER A 54 -27.44 1.00 -7.89
N ASP A 55 -28.37 0.08 -7.64
CA ASP A 55 -29.27 0.16 -6.48
C ASP A 55 -28.57 -0.41 -5.24
N TRP A 56 -28.57 0.38 -4.15
CA TRP A 56 -27.95 0.04 -2.87
C TRP A 56 -28.97 -0.15 -1.75
N THR A 57 -30.27 0.01 -2.03
CA THR A 57 -31.33 0.08 -1.02
C THR A 57 -31.32 -1.12 -0.07
N ASP A 58 -31.06 -2.32 -0.60
CA ASP A 58 -31.04 -3.56 0.18
C ASP A 58 -29.61 -4.03 0.56
N ASN A 59 -28.58 -3.18 0.41
CA ASN A 59 -27.22 -3.58 0.72
C ASN A 59 -26.99 -3.72 2.24
N GLN A 60 -26.63 -4.92 2.67
CA GLN A 60 -26.24 -5.25 4.05
C GLN A 60 -24.75 -5.56 4.20
N LYS A 61 -23.99 -5.52 3.09
CA LYS A 61 -22.59 -5.92 3.08
C LYS A 61 -21.69 -4.69 3.29
N PRO A 62 -20.59 -4.83 4.04
CA PRO A 62 -19.53 -3.83 4.05
C PRO A 62 -19.05 -3.53 2.63
N VAL A 63 -18.69 -2.26 2.40
CA VAL A 63 -18.24 -1.77 1.11
C VAL A 63 -16.87 -1.11 1.25
N PHE A 64 -15.88 -1.64 0.56
CA PHE A 64 -14.58 -1.01 0.37
C PHE A 64 -14.70 0.10 -0.68
N ILE A 65 -14.50 1.35 -0.25
CA ILE A 65 -14.95 2.54 -0.98
C ILE A 65 -13.86 3.63 -0.97
N PRO A 66 -13.58 4.29 -2.12
CA PRO A 66 -12.72 5.47 -2.13
C PRO A 66 -13.39 6.67 -1.46
N PRO A 67 -12.63 7.67 -0.98
CA PRO A 67 -13.15 8.90 -0.35
C PRO A 67 -13.82 9.87 -1.34
N GLU A 68 -14.60 9.36 -2.30
CA GLU A 68 -15.31 10.18 -3.27
C GLU A 68 -16.68 10.57 -2.71
N PHE A 69 -16.93 11.87 -2.58
CA PHE A 69 -18.16 12.42 -1.99
C PHE A 69 -19.44 11.81 -2.59
N ARG A 70 -19.52 11.65 -3.91
CA ARG A 70 -20.70 11.09 -4.58
C ARG A 70 -20.92 9.63 -4.20
N LEU A 71 -19.85 8.83 -4.13
CA LEU A 71 -19.93 7.43 -3.72
C LEU A 71 -20.31 7.31 -2.25
N LEU A 72 -19.69 8.11 -1.38
CA LEU A 72 -19.96 8.10 0.06
C LEU A 72 -21.44 8.39 0.38
N ASN A 73 -22.08 9.27 -0.40
CA ASN A 73 -23.50 9.58 -0.24
C ASN A 73 -24.45 8.57 -0.93
N LYS A 74 -24.03 7.98 -2.05
CA LYS A 74 -24.87 7.06 -2.84
C LYS A 74 -24.91 5.65 -2.27
N VAL A 75 -23.78 5.16 -1.78
CA VAL A 75 -23.63 3.79 -1.28
C VAL A 75 -24.29 3.69 0.10
N ILE A 76 -25.13 2.68 0.31
CA ILE A 76 -25.80 2.39 1.60
C ILE A 76 -25.10 1.20 2.29
N GLY A 77 -25.05 1.20 3.61
CA GLY A 77 -24.40 0.17 4.44
C GLY A 77 -23.02 0.57 4.97
N ASP A 78 -22.40 -0.35 5.72
CA ASP A 78 -21.10 -0.17 6.35
C ASP A 78 -20.00 0.09 5.31
N LYS A 79 -19.07 0.99 5.65
CA LYS A 79 -18.04 1.47 4.72
C LYS A 79 -16.66 1.24 5.30
N ILE A 80 -15.76 0.71 4.49
CA ILE A 80 -14.33 0.58 4.78
C ILE A 80 -13.62 1.55 3.85
N ILE A 81 -12.98 2.57 4.41
CA ILE A 81 -12.39 3.63 3.59
C ILE A 81 -11.09 3.15 2.94
N SER A 82 -10.95 3.43 1.64
CA SER A 82 -9.76 3.14 0.86
C SER A 82 -9.17 4.40 0.26
N GLN A 83 -8.15 4.93 0.90
CA GLN A 83 -7.47 6.14 0.42
C GLN A 83 -5.99 5.85 0.18
N ASP A 84 -5.54 6.28 -1.00
CA ASP A 84 -4.13 6.33 -1.36
C ASP A 84 -3.57 7.68 -0.89
N HIS A 85 -2.80 7.65 0.20
CA HIS A 85 -2.23 8.85 0.80
C HIS A 85 -0.86 9.21 0.23
N PHE A 86 -0.27 8.39 -0.64
CA PHE A 86 1.09 8.64 -1.12
C PHE A 86 1.14 9.80 -2.12
N THR A 87 1.80 10.90 -1.73
CA THR A 87 2.01 12.08 -2.57
C THR A 87 3.00 11.77 -3.69
N ARG A 88 2.50 11.46 -4.90
CA ARG A 88 3.37 11.17 -6.05
C ARG A 88 3.80 12.46 -6.75
N LEU A 89 5.08 12.80 -6.62
CA LEU A 89 5.65 13.96 -7.28
C LEU A 89 6.17 13.63 -8.70
N PRO A 90 6.05 14.56 -9.67
CA PRO A 90 6.49 14.34 -11.06
C PRO A 90 7.99 14.06 -11.23
N LYS A 91 8.83 14.49 -10.27
CA LYS A 91 10.28 14.29 -10.27
C LYS A 91 10.73 13.85 -8.88
N LEU A 92 11.70 12.94 -8.81
CA LEU A 92 12.23 12.48 -7.53
C LEU A 92 12.83 13.64 -6.71
N SER A 93 13.57 14.55 -7.35
CA SER A 93 14.18 15.69 -6.66
C SER A 93 13.20 16.59 -5.92
N PHE A 94 11.91 16.58 -6.27
CA PHE A 94 10.91 17.39 -5.59
C PHE A 94 10.64 16.93 -4.16
N TYR A 95 10.90 15.66 -3.83
CA TYR A 95 10.80 15.18 -2.44
C TYR A 95 11.85 15.83 -1.52
N GLN A 96 12.91 16.45 -2.05
CA GLN A 96 13.88 17.18 -1.23
C GLN A 96 13.28 18.43 -0.57
N ALA A 97 12.20 18.99 -1.14
CA ALA A 97 11.52 20.14 -0.55
C ALA A 97 10.77 19.79 0.75
N CYS A 98 10.37 18.53 0.90
CA CYS A 98 9.69 18.00 2.08
C CYS A 98 10.04 16.51 2.23
N THR A 99 11.15 16.22 2.89
CA THR A 99 11.66 14.85 3.03
C THR A 99 10.88 14.04 4.05
N ASP A 100 10.16 14.67 4.97
CA ASP A 100 9.35 14.00 6.00
C ASP A 100 7.95 14.62 6.06
N GLU A 101 6.93 13.85 5.67
CA GLU A 101 5.53 14.33 5.59
C GLU A 101 4.53 13.40 6.30
N PRO A 102 3.34 13.90 6.68
CA PRO A 102 2.25 13.05 7.16
C PRO A 102 1.87 12.03 6.09
N PHE A 103 1.66 10.77 6.49
CA PHE A 103 1.21 9.72 5.58
C PHE A 103 -0.24 9.34 5.86
N SER A 104 -0.57 8.85 7.05
CA SER A 104 -1.96 8.48 7.37
C SER A 104 -2.25 8.53 8.86
N SER A 105 -3.47 8.91 9.18
CA SER A 105 -4.09 8.83 10.51
C SER A 105 -5.44 8.13 10.45
N ASP A 106 -5.68 7.35 9.39
CA ASP A 106 -6.97 6.70 9.19
C ASP A 106 -7.24 5.63 10.24
N HIS A 107 -6.21 4.89 10.66
CA HIS A 107 -6.32 3.88 11.72
C HIS A 107 -6.74 4.46 13.08
N LEU A 108 -6.54 5.77 13.29
CA LEU A 108 -6.99 6.50 14.48
C LEU A 108 -8.41 7.05 14.32
N SER A 109 -8.75 7.56 13.14
CA SER A 109 -9.93 8.42 12.94
C SER A 109 -11.11 7.78 12.21
N TYR A 110 -10.95 6.57 11.65
CA TYR A 110 -11.98 5.97 10.80
C TYR A 110 -13.34 5.81 11.51
N LYS A 111 -13.34 5.43 12.80
CA LYS A 111 -14.57 5.26 13.58
C LYS A 111 -15.31 6.59 13.79
N GLU A 112 -14.57 7.64 14.13
CA GLU A 112 -15.12 8.99 14.35
C GLU A 112 -15.72 9.56 13.06
N LYS A 113 -15.13 9.19 11.91
CA LYS A 113 -15.64 9.53 10.58
C LYS A 113 -16.81 8.64 10.11
N GLY A 114 -17.28 7.71 10.95
CA GLY A 114 -18.42 6.84 10.65
C GLY A 114 -18.11 5.63 9.75
N PHE A 115 -16.83 5.25 9.63
CA PHE A 115 -16.42 4.07 8.87
C PHE A 115 -16.33 2.83 9.79
N LEU A 116 -16.61 1.65 9.23
CA LEU A 116 -16.42 0.35 9.87
C LEU A 116 -14.93 -0.03 9.94
N GLY A 117 -14.13 0.45 8.99
CA GLY A 117 -12.70 0.15 8.90
C GLY A 117 -11.96 1.09 7.96
N PHE A 118 -10.66 0.85 7.82
CA PHE A 118 -9.76 1.60 6.94
C PHE A 118 -8.88 0.64 6.14
N SER A 119 -8.13 1.21 5.19
CA SER A 119 -7.13 0.55 4.36
C SER A 119 -5.76 1.16 4.60
N ASP A 120 -4.73 0.34 4.68
CA ASP A 120 -3.31 0.73 4.70
C ASP A 120 -2.74 0.73 3.27
N PHE A 121 -3.31 1.55 2.38
CA PHE A 121 -2.87 1.63 0.99
C PHE A 121 -1.37 1.88 0.92
N SER A 122 -0.63 0.95 0.32
CA SER A 122 0.83 0.96 0.40
C SER A 122 1.45 2.06 -0.46
N ILE A 123 2.74 2.33 -0.20
CA ILE A 123 3.56 3.35 -0.89
C ILE A 123 3.74 3.00 -2.39
N ASP A 124 3.28 1.82 -2.82
CA ASP A 124 3.34 1.35 -4.21
C ASP A 124 1.94 1.25 -4.87
N SER A 125 1.90 1.33 -6.20
CA SER A 125 0.78 0.96 -7.10
C SER A 125 -0.59 1.64 -6.94
N ARG A 126 -0.74 2.84 -7.50
CA ARG A 126 -2.02 3.29 -8.09
C ARG A 126 -1.91 3.63 -9.57
N ILE A 127 -0.77 4.13 -10.01
CA ILE A 127 -0.52 4.57 -11.38
C ILE A 127 0.60 3.70 -11.97
N TYR A 128 0.28 2.96 -13.02
CA TYR A 128 1.27 2.28 -13.84
C TYR A 128 1.86 3.27 -14.85
N TYR A 129 3.17 3.49 -14.77
CA TYR A 129 3.89 4.27 -15.79
C TYR A 129 4.53 3.29 -16.77
N GLU A 130 4.05 3.29 -18.01
CA GLU A 130 4.58 2.44 -19.10
C GLU A 130 6.05 2.74 -19.41
N LYS A 131 6.52 3.95 -19.07
CA LYS A 131 7.92 4.36 -19.13
C LYS A 131 8.28 5.09 -17.84
N SER A 132 9.22 4.55 -17.07
CA SER A 132 9.92 5.33 -16.04
C SER A 132 10.89 6.26 -16.72
N PHE A 133 10.80 7.57 -16.46
CA PHE A 133 11.83 8.50 -16.92
C PHE A 133 13.15 8.16 -16.22
N PRO A 134 14.28 8.13 -16.95
CA PRO A 134 15.58 7.94 -16.32
C PRO A 134 15.82 9.07 -15.31
N SER A 135 15.94 8.71 -14.04
CA SER A 135 16.29 9.63 -12.97
C SER A 135 17.77 9.49 -12.66
N THR A 136 18.44 10.63 -12.47
CA THR A 136 19.79 10.66 -11.92
C THR A 136 19.80 10.33 -10.43
N LEU A 137 18.66 10.43 -9.74
CA LEU A 137 18.55 10.12 -8.31
C LEU A 137 18.00 8.72 -8.07
N LEU A 138 18.46 8.09 -7.00
CA LEU A 138 17.81 6.94 -6.38
C LEU A 138 16.93 7.43 -5.23
N SER A 139 15.72 6.87 -5.06
CA SER A 139 14.89 7.15 -3.90
C SER A 139 14.39 5.89 -3.21
N LEU A 140 14.14 6.01 -1.92
CA LEU A 140 13.48 5.03 -1.08
C LEU A 140 12.49 5.76 -0.18
N HIS A 141 11.30 5.21 -0.06
CA HIS A 141 10.26 5.80 0.78
C HIS A 141 9.90 4.78 1.85
N LEU A 142 9.98 5.18 3.12
CA LEU A 142 9.67 4.34 4.26
C LEU A 142 8.70 5.08 5.17
N VAL A 143 7.62 4.41 5.54
CA VAL A 143 6.70 4.91 6.56
C VAL A 143 7.20 4.56 7.94
N TYR A 144 6.81 5.33 8.94
CA TYR A 144 7.12 5.05 10.34
C TYR A 144 6.05 5.67 11.24
N PHE A 145 5.97 5.20 12.49
CA PHE A 145 5.07 5.79 13.48
C PHE A 145 5.73 6.97 14.20
N SER A 146 5.01 8.08 14.28
CA SER A 146 5.33 9.21 15.13
C SER A 146 4.07 9.65 15.86
N GLN A 147 4.09 9.58 17.20
CA GLN A 147 2.92 9.90 18.03
C GLN A 147 1.65 9.16 17.56
N GLU A 148 1.78 7.84 17.32
CA GLU A 148 0.72 6.96 16.78
C GLU A 148 0.24 7.27 15.36
N GLN A 149 0.68 8.36 14.72
CA GLN A 149 0.37 8.65 13.32
C GLN A 149 1.42 8.03 12.40
N LEU A 150 1.00 7.60 11.21
CA LEU A 150 1.97 7.23 10.18
C LEU A 150 2.50 8.49 9.49
N ARG A 151 3.81 8.58 9.43
CA ARG A 151 4.57 9.53 8.61
C ARG A 151 5.34 8.77 7.56
N ILE A 152 5.79 9.48 6.53
CA ILE A 152 6.65 8.93 5.48
C ILE A 152 7.89 9.79 5.34
N HIS A 153 9.06 9.14 5.38
CA HIS A 153 10.33 9.76 5.05
C HIS A 153 10.77 9.34 3.65
N HIS A 154 11.17 10.33 2.86
CA HIS A 154 11.70 10.18 1.52
C HIS A 154 13.23 10.29 1.60
N PHE A 155 13.90 9.15 1.45
CA PHE A 155 15.34 9.09 1.29
C PHE A 155 15.70 9.26 -0.17
N LEU A 156 16.68 10.12 -0.47
CA LEU A 156 17.18 10.37 -1.81
C LEU A 156 18.70 10.34 -1.82
N SER A 157 19.30 9.66 -2.79
CA SER A 157 20.74 9.81 -3.04
C SER A 157 21.02 11.22 -3.56
N THR A 158 22.28 11.66 -3.51
CA THR A 158 22.71 12.78 -4.33
C THR A 158 22.82 12.40 -5.82
N GLU A 159 23.06 13.39 -6.69
CA GLU A 159 23.23 13.17 -8.14
C GLU A 159 24.54 12.43 -8.46
N GLU A 160 25.58 12.78 -7.71
CA GLU A 160 26.78 11.98 -7.49
C GLU A 160 26.50 11.00 -6.35
N PRO A 161 27.09 9.81 -6.28
CA PRO A 161 28.08 9.18 -7.16
C PRO A 161 27.48 8.56 -8.42
N ALA A 162 28.23 8.30 -9.49
CA ALA A 162 27.65 7.89 -10.78
C ALA A 162 26.91 6.54 -10.78
N THR A 163 27.31 5.55 -9.96
CA THR A 163 26.72 4.19 -10.04
C THR A 163 25.53 3.99 -9.10
N GLN A 164 24.57 3.16 -9.53
CA GLN A 164 23.41 2.79 -8.70
C GLN A 164 23.79 2.12 -7.38
N LYS A 165 24.91 1.38 -7.37
CA LYS A 165 25.44 0.77 -6.15
C LYS A 165 25.90 1.83 -5.16
N GLU A 166 26.68 2.81 -5.60
CA GLU A 166 27.20 3.83 -4.69
C GLU A 166 26.05 4.73 -4.19
N LYS A 167 25.10 5.10 -5.05
CA LYS A 167 23.87 5.82 -4.66
C LYS A 167 23.06 5.08 -3.61
N PHE A 168 22.95 3.76 -3.75
CA PHE A 168 22.28 2.92 -2.76
C PHE A 168 23.02 2.91 -1.43
N LEU A 169 24.34 2.76 -1.43
CA LEU A 169 25.12 2.75 -0.19
C LEU A 169 25.09 4.09 0.52
N GLU A 170 25.12 5.20 -0.22
CA GLU A 170 24.91 6.55 0.32
C GLU A 170 23.51 6.69 0.95
N LEU A 171 22.47 6.35 0.19
CA LEU A 171 21.09 6.37 0.68
C LEU A 171 20.91 5.53 1.95
N MET A 172 21.56 4.36 2.02
CA MET A 172 21.48 3.48 3.18
C MET A 172 22.22 4.02 4.41
N GLN A 173 23.19 4.93 4.26
CA GLN A 173 23.79 5.60 5.42
C GLN A 173 22.74 6.45 6.15
N GLU A 174 21.92 7.19 5.40
CA GLU A 174 20.82 7.98 5.97
C GLU A 174 19.75 7.07 6.58
N VAL A 175 19.37 5.98 5.89
CA VAL A 175 18.40 4.99 6.42
C VAL A 175 18.88 4.38 7.74
N CYS A 176 20.16 4.01 7.84
CA CYS A 176 20.73 3.47 9.07
C CYS A 176 20.75 4.51 10.20
N ALA A 177 21.00 5.79 9.89
CA ALA A 177 20.90 6.87 10.86
C ALA A 177 19.46 7.06 11.37
N TRP A 178 18.47 6.82 10.51
CA TRP A 178 17.04 6.87 10.82
C TRP A 178 16.47 5.58 11.43
N GLN A 179 17.25 4.50 11.54
CA GLN A 179 16.75 3.17 11.92
C GLN A 179 15.89 3.18 13.19
N LYS A 180 16.32 3.88 14.24
CA LYS A 180 15.57 3.98 15.50
C LYS A 180 14.24 4.71 15.36
N VAL A 181 14.15 5.66 14.44
CA VAL A 181 12.91 6.38 14.13
C VAL A 181 11.98 5.49 13.28
N LEU A 182 12.55 4.74 12.35
CA LEU A 182 11.80 3.90 11.42
C LEU A 182 11.11 2.69 12.07
N CYS A 183 11.71 2.10 13.10
CA CYS A 183 11.21 0.84 13.67
C CYS A 183 11.43 0.64 15.17
N HIS A 184 11.80 1.70 15.89
CA HIS A 184 12.10 1.64 17.32
C HIS A 184 13.17 0.58 17.67
N GLU A 185 12.80 -0.43 18.46
CA GLU A 185 13.73 -1.41 19.01
C GLU A 185 13.95 -2.61 18.09
N SER A 186 13.00 -2.92 17.20
CA SER A 186 13.06 -4.12 16.36
C SER A 186 12.99 -3.78 14.88
N LEU A 187 14.03 -4.14 14.13
CA LEU A 187 14.04 -4.10 12.67
C LEU A 187 12.83 -4.83 12.09
N THR A 188 12.21 -4.27 11.05
CA THR A 188 11.27 -5.02 10.21
C THR A 188 12.04 -5.88 9.23
N LYS A 189 11.42 -6.92 8.69
CA LYS A 189 12.00 -7.77 7.64
C LYS A 189 12.36 -6.97 6.39
N GLY A 190 11.55 -5.96 6.05
CA GLY A 190 11.85 -5.06 4.94
C GLY A 190 13.12 -4.25 5.17
N LEU A 191 13.28 -3.67 6.36
CA LEU A 191 14.45 -2.87 6.72
C LEU A 191 15.71 -3.75 6.87
N SER A 192 15.59 -4.90 7.54
CA SER A 192 16.66 -5.90 7.65
C SER A 192 17.18 -6.31 6.27
N LEU A 193 16.28 -6.59 5.32
CA LEU A 193 16.66 -6.95 3.95
C LEU A 193 17.54 -5.86 3.31
N LEU A 194 17.18 -4.58 3.45
CA LEU A 194 17.95 -3.47 2.89
C LEU A 194 19.32 -3.33 3.55
N ILE A 195 19.37 -3.44 4.87
CA ILE A 195 20.62 -3.38 5.66
C ILE A 195 21.55 -4.52 5.25
N ASP A 196 21.05 -5.75 5.11
CA ASP A 196 21.85 -6.92 4.70
C ASP A 196 22.53 -6.69 3.33
N TYR A 197 21.82 -6.05 2.38
CA TYR A 197 22.40 -5.68 1.08
C TYR A 197 23.44 -4.57 1.20
N ALA A 198 23.21 -3.57 2.06
CA ALA A 198 24.16 -2.49 2.32
C ALA A 198 25.46 -3.02 2.94
N ASP A 199 25.36 -3.91 3.93
CA ASP A 199 26.49 -4.56 4.61
C ASP A 199 27.33 -5.41 3.64
N GLN A 200 26.67 -6.09 2.70
CA GLN A 200 27.32 -6.81 1.60
C GLN A 200 27.86 -5.89 0.48
N LYS A 201 27.70 -4.57 0.62
CA LYS A 201 28.05 -3.56 -0.39
C LYS A 201 27.46 -3.89 -1.76
N LYS A 202 26.19 -4.30 -1.81
CA LYS A 202 25.51 -4.76 -3.02
C LYS A 202 24.21 -3.99 -3.26
N PHE A 203 24.02 -3.51 -4.49
CA PHE A 203 22.74 -2.96 -4.90
C PHE A 203 21.71 -4.09 -5.11
N PRO A 204 20.57 -4.07 -4.42
CA PRO A 204 19.56 -5.12 -4.56
C PRO A 204 18.71 -5.01 -5.82
N GLY A 205 18.71 -3.84 -6.47
CA GLY A 205 17.83 -3.51 -7.59
C GLY A 205 16.49 -2.91 -7.13
N MET A 206 15.88 -2.12 -8.01
CA MET A 206 14.67 -1.34 -7.69
C MET A 206 13.48 -2.19 -7.22
N GLY A 207 13.28 -3.37 -7.81
CA GLY A 207 12.18 -4.26 -7.42
C GLY A 207 12.31 -4.76 -5.99
N VAL A 208 13.54 -5.04 -5.55
CA VAL A 208 13.80 -5.47 -4.16
C VAL A 208 13.66 -4.30 -3.19
N MET A 209 14.08 -3.10 -3.58
CA MET A 209 13.85 -1.89 -2.76
C MET A 209 12.36 -1.63 -2.53
N ARG A 210 11.54 -1.67 -3.60
CA ARG A 210 10.08 -1.52 -3.49
C ARG A 210 9.46 -2.60 -2.63
N LYS A 211 9.86 -3.86 -2.85
CA LYS A 211 9.43 -4.99 -2.02
C LYS A 211 9.75 -4.74 -0.55
N ALA A 212 10.96 -4.28 -0.23
CA ALA A 212 11.36 -3.96 1.14
C ALA A 212 10.51 -2.85 1.76
N SER A 213 10.23 -1.76 1.02
CA SER A 213 9.34 -0.68 1.49
C SER A 213 7.94 -1.20 1.81
N VAL A 214 7.34 -2.01 0.93
CA VAL A 214 6.01 -2.59 1.16
C VAL A 214 6.03 -3.56 2.35
N MET A 215 7.04 -4.43 2.44
CA MET A 215 7.21 -5.35 3.56
C MET A 215 7.36 -4.60 4.89
N HIS A 216 8.14 -3.51 4.91
CA HIS A 216 8.33 -2.69 6.09
C HIS A 216 7.01 -2.04 6.53
N HIS A 217 6.25 -1.44 5.61
CA HIS A 217 4.95 -0.84 5.90
C HIS A 217 3.96 -1.87 6.48
N MET A 218 3.77 -3.00 5.80
CA MET A 218 2.84 -4.05 6.24
C MET A 218 3.20 -4.59 7.62
N GLU A 219 4.48 -4.78 7.89
CA GLU A 219 4.93 -5.26 9.19
C GLU A 219 4.74 -4.24 10.31
N LEU A 220 4.99 -2.95 10.06
CA LEU A 220 4.68 -1.88 11.01
C LEU A 220 3.19 -1.85 11.36
N MET A 221 2.32 -1.91 10.36
CA MET A 221 0.87 -1.92 10.59
C MET A 221 0.39 -3.17 11.31
N SER A 222 0.91 -4.35 10.95
CA SER A 222 0.61 -5.60 11.66
C SER A 222 1.02 -5.53 13.13
N ARG A 223 2.23 -5.04 13.43
CA ARG A 223 2.70 -4.84 14.81
C ARG A 223 1.81 -3.90 15.61
N TYR A 224 1.43 -2.78 15.01
CA TYR A 224 0.52 -1.81 15.60
C TYR A 224 -0.85 -2.43 15.91
N LEU A 225 -1.46 -3.11 14.94
CA LEU A 225 -2.78 -3.75 15.10
C LEU A 225 -2.79 -4.91 16.10
N GLU A 226 -1.66 -5.59 16.28
CA GLU A 226 -1.48 -6.66 17.27
C GLU A 226 -1.09 -6.15 18.67
N GLY A 227 -0.86 -4.84 18.84
CA GLY A 227 -0.41 -4.26 20.10
C GLY A 227 1.02 -4.64 20.49
N LYS A 228 1.87 -4.98 19.51
CA LYS A 228 3.28 -5.32 19.71
C LYS A 228 4.12 -4.11 19.30
N SER A 229 4.44 -3.25 20.25
CA SER A 229 5.37 -2.11 20.06
C SER A 229 6.80 -2.56 20.32
#